data_AF-A0A527VKX5-F1
#
_entry.id   AF-A0A527VKX5-F1
#
_cell.length_a   1.000
_cell.length_b   1.000
_cell.length_c   1.000
_cell.angle_alpha   90.00
_cell.angle_beta   90.00
_cell.angle_gamma   90.00
#
_symmetry.space_group_name_H-M   'P 1'
#
loop_
_entity.id
_entity.type
_entity.pdbx_description
1 polymer ?
#
loop_
_entity_poly.entity_id
_entity_poly.type
_entity_poly.pdbx_seq_one_letter_code
_entity_poly.pdbx_strand_id
1 'polypeptide(L)' 'GVTFLPYLSGERTPHNDSAIRGSFMGLAHQSSRAVLTQAVLEGVAFAFRDSLEALKTAGTTLSRVTAIGG' A
#
# COMPACT_ATOMS: atom_id res chain seq x y z
N GLY A 1 -1.08 -10.38 12.08
CA GLY A 1 0.06 -10.26 11.13
C GLY A 1 0.64 -8.88 11.26
N VAL A 2 1.81 -8.62 10.65
CA VAL A 2 2.37 -7.27 10.57
C VAL A 2 1.73 -6.54 9.39
N THR A 3 1.40 -5.28 9.56
CA THR A 3 0.89 -4.41 8.49
C THR A 3 1.87 -3.27 8.26
N PHE A 4 2.12 -2.91 7.01
CA PHE A 4 2.93 -1.76 6.63
C PHE A 4 2.07 -0.72 5.89
N LEU A 5 2.15 0.53 6.34
CA LEU A 5 1.64 1.68 5.59
C LEU A 5 2.78 2.29 4.77
N PRO A 6 2.68 2.32 3.41
CA PRO A 6 3.81 2.69 2.55
C PRO A 6 4.03 4.19 2.37
N TYR A 7 3.53 5.03 3.28
CA TYR A 7 3.47 6.48 3.13
C TYR A 7 4.78 7.19 3.51
N LEU A 8 5.94 6.67 3.10
CA LEU A 8 7.26 7.19 3.50
C LEU A 8 7.45 8.68 3.15
N SER A 9 6.76 9.17 2.12
CA SER A 9 6.82 10.56 1.65
C SER A 9 5.45 11.26 1.65
N GLY A 10 4.53 10.80 2.50
CA GLY A 10 3.10 11.15 2.40
C GLY A 10 2.35 10.22 1.45
N GLU A 11 1.08 10.54 1.19
CA GLU A 11 0.25 9.80 0.24
C GLU A 11 -0.58 10.77 -0.61
N ARG A 12 -0.51 10.61 -1.93
CA ARG A 12 -1.28 11.43 -2.86
C ARG A 12 -2.66 10.83 -3.12
N THR A 13 -2.73 9.53 -3.37
CA THR A 13 -3.98 8.86 -3.74
C THR A 13 -4.24 7.73 -2.75
N PRO A 14 -5.42 7.67 -2.12
CA PRO A 14 -6.59 8.55 -2.29
C PRO A 14 -6.60 9.77 -1.35
N HIS A 15 -5.60 9.92 -0.47
CA HIS A 15 -5.70 10.79 0.71
C HIS A 15 -5.24 12.24 0.52
N ASN A 16 -4.34 12.51 -0.43
CA ASN A 16 -3.72 13.83 -0.65
C ASN A 16 -3.17 14.49 0.64
N ASP A 17 -2.42 13.72 1.43
CA ASP A 17 -1.85 14.10 2.71
C ASP A 17 -0.32 14.05 2.66
N SER A 18 0.33 15.21 2.82
CA SER A 18 1.80 15.34 2.82
C SER A 18 2.43 15.19 4.20
N ALA A 19 1.64 15.16 5.27
CA ALA A 19 2.09 15.05 6.65
C ALA A 19 2.14 13.59 7.13
N ILE A 20 1.29 12.71 6.59
CA ILE A 20 1.29 11.28 6.94
C ILE A 20 2.63 10.60 6.62
N ARG A 21 3.00 9.60 7.43
CA ARG A 21 4.26 8.86 7.30
C ARG A 21 4.05 7.37 7.33
N GLY A 22 5.03 6.63 6.81
CA GLY A 22 5.01 5.17 6.81
C GLY A 22 5.11 4.60 8.22
N SER A 23 4.52 3.41 8.42
CA SER A 23 4.44 2.78 9.73
C SER A 23 4.36 1.26 9.62
N PHE A 24 4.98 0.56 10.57
CA PHE A 24 4.70 -0.85 10.84
C PHE A 24 3.79 -0.98 12.05
N MET A 25 2.72 -1.76 11.92
CA MET A 25 1.78 -2.05 12.99
C MET A 25 1.67 -3.56 13.22
N GLY A 26 1.37 -3.96 14.46
CA GLY A 26 1.20 -5.37 14.81
C GLY A 26 2.51 -6.17 14.91
N LEU A 27 3.64 -5.50 15.22
CA LEU A 27 4.91 -6.15 15.50
C LEU A 27 4.82 -7.03 16.75
N ALA A 28 5.47 -8.19 16.71
CA ALA A 28 5.61 -9.10 17.83
C ALA A 28 7.00 -9.76 17.80
N HIS A 29 7.39 -10.49 18.86
CA HIS A 29 8.73 -11.10 18.95
C HIS A 29 9.07 -12.05 17.78
N GLN A 30 8.07 -12.69 17.18
CA GLN A 30 8.18 -13.59 16.05
C GLN A 30 8.24 -12.88 14.68
N SER A 31 8.13 -11.55 14.64
CA SER A 31 8.19 -10.76 13.39
C SER A 31 9.62 -10.76 12.83
N SER A 32 9.93 -11.78 12.04
CA SER A 32 11.22 -11.92 11.36
C SER A 32 11.38 -10.91 10.22
N ARG A 33 12.61 -10.75 9.74
CA ARG A 33 12.90 -9.94 8.53
C ARG A 33 12.01 -10.34 7.35
N ALA A 34 11.80 -11.64 7.14
CA ALA A 34 10.97 -12.14 6.05
C ALA A 34 9.50 -11.68 6.20
N VAL A 35 8.96 -11.69 7.42
CA VAL A 35 7.61 -11.19 7.72
C VAL A 35 7.50 -9.69 7.43
N LEU A 36 8.52 -8.90 7.78
CA LEU A 36 8.52 -7.46 7.50
C LEU A 36 8.63 -7.18 6.00
N THR A 37 9.48 -7.91 5.27
CA THR A 37 9.57 -7.79 3.81
C THR A 37 8.24 -8.12 3.13
N GLN A 38 7.58 -9.18 3.57
CA GLN A 38 6.24 -9.53 3.08
C GLN A 38 5.23 -8.41 3.37
N ALA A 39 5.21 -7.87 4.59
CA ALA A 39 4.30 -6.78 4.96
C ALA A 39 4.52 -5.53 4.08
N VAL A 40 5.75 -5.23 3.68
CA VAL A 40 6.03 -4.12 2.75
C VAL A 40 5.40 -4.36 1.38
N LEU A 41 5.59 -5.55 0.80
CA LEU A 41 5.00 -5.90 -0.50
C LEU A 41 3.47 -5.89 -0.46
N GLU A 42 2.88 -6.43 0.62
CA GLU A 42 1.43 -6.41 0.85
C GLU A 42 0.92 -4.97 1.00
N GLY A 43 1.61 -4.12 1.78
CA GLY A 43 1.25 -2.71 1.96
C GLY A 43 1.21 -1.93 0.65
N VAL A 44 2.20 -2.12 -0.23
CA VAL A 44 2.21 -1.50 -1.57
C VAL A 44 1.09 -2.05 -2.44
N ALA A 45 0.81 -3.36 -2.39
CA ALA A 45 -0.30 -3.96 -3.11
C ALA A 45 -1.66 -3.40 -2.64
N PHE A 46 -1.83 -3.13 -1.35
CA PHE A 46 -3.04 -2.47 -0.82
C PHE A 46 -3.16 -1.02 -1.29
N ALA A 47 -2.07 -0.26 -1.37
CA ALA A 47 -2.10 1.10 -1.95
C ALA A 47 -2.53 1.09 -3.44
N PHE A 48 -2.11 0.08 -4.22
CA PHE A 48 -2.64 -0.11 -5.58
C PHE A 48 -4.13 -0.46 -5.59
N ARG A 49 -4.59 -1.26 -4.62
CA ARG A 49 -6.02 -1.54 -4.47
C ARG A 49 -6.81 -0.27 -4.15
N ASP A 50 -6.32 0.59 -3.28
CA ASP A 50 -6.97 1.86 -2.96
C ASP A 50 -7.05 2.77 -4.19
N SER A 51 -5.97 2.83 -4.98
CA SER A 51 -5.96 3.54 -6.26
C SER A 51 -6.98 2.97 -7.24
N LEU A 52 -7.12 1.64 -7.32
CA LEU A 52 -8.14 0.97 -8.15
C LEU A 52 -9.56 1.33 -7.69
N GLU A 53 -9.83 1.32 -6.38
CA GLU A 53 -11.16 1.69 -5.85
C GLU A 53 -11.48 3.17 -6.08
N ALA A 54 -10.48 4.06 -6.00
CA ALA A 54 -10.65 5.45 -6.38
C ALA A 54 -11.03 5.61 -7.86
N LEU A 55 -10.37 4.87 -8.77
CA LEU A 55 -10.71 4.86 -10.20
C LEU A 55 -12.11 4.32 -10.47
N LYS A 56 -12.52 3.24 -9.79
CA LYS A 56 -13.87 2.68 -9.89
C LYS A 56 -14.93 3.67 -9.44
N THR A 57 -14.68 4.39 -8.34
CA THR A 57 -15.60 5.41 -7.82
C THR A 57 -15.76 6.57 -8.80
N ALA A 58 -14.73 6.88 -9.60
CA ALA A 58 -14.78 7.84 -10.69
C ALA A 58 -15.46 7.29 -11.98
N GLY A 59 -16.03 6.07 -11.95
CA GLY A 59 -16.74 5.46 -13.08
C GLY A 59 -15.85 4.68 -14.05
N THR A 60 -14.57 4.48 -13.73
CA THR A 60 -13.65 3.73 -14.61
C THR A 60 -13.79 2.22 -14.38
N THR A 61 -13.97 1.46 -15.45
CA THR A 61 -13.90 -0.02 -15.42
C THR A 61 -12.59 -0.49 -16.05
N LEU A 62 -11.76 -1.17 -15.26
CA LEU A 62 -10.50 -1.76 -15.72
C LEU A 62 -10.70 -3.23 -16.10
N SER A 63 -10.48 -3.57 -17.36
CA SER A 63 -10.55 -4.96 -17.87
C SER A 63 -9.19 -5.65 -17.94
N ARG A 64 -8.10 -4.89 -17.89
CA ARG A 64 -6.73 -5.39 -17.94
C ARG A 64 -5.79 -4.48 -17.16
N VAL A 65 -4.81 -5.09 -16.51
CA VAL A 65 -3.69 -4.40 -15.85
C VAL A 65 -2.39 -4.94 -16.44
N THR A 66 -1.44 -4.05 -16.74
CA THR A 66 -0.09 -4.42 -17.17
C THR A 66 0.89 -3.90 -16.13
N ALA A 67 1.68 -4.79 -15.53
CA ALA A 67 2.72 -4.41 -14.59
C ALA A 67 4.03 -4.09 -15.35
N ILE A 68 4.60 -2.92 -15.07
CA ILE A 68 5.88 -2.45 -15.62
C ILE A 68 6.68 -1.78 -14.50
N GLY A 69 8.00 -1.65 -14.69
CA GLY A 69 8.92 -1.20 -13.64
C GLY A 69 9.56 -2.37 -12.89
N GLY A 70 10.54 -2.08 -12.03
CA GLY A 70 11.31 -3.04 -11.24
C GLY A 70 11.34 -2.70 -9.77
#